data_AF-A0A535XN82-F1
#
_entry.id   AF-A0A535XN82-F1
#
_cell.length_a   1.000
_cell.length_b   1.000
_cell.length_c   1.000
_cell.angle_alpha   90.00
_cell.angle_beta   90.00
_cell.angle_gamma   90.00
#
_symmetry.space_group_name_H-M   'P 1'
#
loop_
_entity.id
_entity.type
_entity.pdbx_description
1 polymer ?
#
loop_
_entity_poly.entity_id
_entity_poly.type
_entity_poly.pdbx_seq_one_letter_code
_entity_poly.pdbx_strand_id
1 'polypeptide(L)'
;RPTFFYQLKLRIGMQLYDALSLDKSLPRRQHLDRAATLAAEPTLEPDGLTGAWRFYDAQVPLVERLVVENLVDAAERGALVLNHARVIDFLREGDRILGARVRDTVAERDIEVRARFTVVATGPWLDRTIAPLRKRSDPLLRLTKGVHIVTRRAVQQALLRIAMARRDDSRDDRHRLHRRSGQRRRERGGRPVPPERSTSRLSERAV
;
A
#
# COMPACT_ATOMS: atom_id res chain seq x y z
N ARG A 1 -18.58 1.75 -27.00
CA ARG A 1 -19.63 1.38 -26.02
C ARG A 1 -19.24 0.04 -25.38
N PRO A 2 -19.35 -0.15 -24.07
CA PRO A 2 -19.02 -1.42 -23.42
C PRO A 2 -19.98 -2.54 -23.88
N THR A 3 -19.42 -3.69 -24.25
CA THR A 3 -20.18 -4.86 -24.73
C THR A 3 -21.08 -5.43 -23.62
N PHE A 4 -22.21 -6.04 -24.00
CA PHE A 4 -23.10 -6.76 -23.08
C PHE A 4 -22.35 -7.71 -22.14
N PHE A 5 -21.43 -8.52 -22.69
CA PHE A 5 -20.61 -9.46 -21.90
C PHE A 5 -19.76 -8.77 -20.83
N TYR A 6 -19.26 -7.56 -21.12
CA TYR A 6 -18.48 -6.79 -20.15
C TYR A 6 -19.36 -6.32 -18.98
N GLN A 7 -20.56 -5.83 -19.27
CA GLN A 7 -21.52 -5.41 -18.25
C GLN A 7 -21.98 -6.59 -17.39
N LEU A 8 -22.23 -7.75 -18.02
CA LEU A 8 -22.56 -8.98 -17.31
C LEU A 8 -21.42 -9.44 -16.39
N LYS A 9 -20.17 -9.39 -16.87
CA LYS A 9 -18.98 -9.72 -16.07
C LYS A 9 -18.85 -8.81 -14.85
N LEU A 10 -19.00 -7.48 -15.03
CA LEU A 10 -19.00 -6.55 -13.90
C LEU A 10 -20.13 -6.86 -12.92
N ARG A 11 -21.35 -7.09 -13.42
CA ARG A 11 -22.50 -7.42 -12.59
C ARG A 11 -22.21 -8.62 -11.71
N ILE A 12 -21.77 -9.75 -12.30
CA ILE A 12 -21.43 -10.99 -11.58
C ILE A 12 -20.33 -10.75 -10.56
N GLY A 13 -19.26 -10.04 -10.94
CA GLY A 13 -18.15 -9.72 -10.03
C GLY A 13 -18.61 -8.94 -8.81
N MET A 14 -19.48 -7.95 -9.00
CA MET A 14 -20.04 -7.20 -7.88
C MET A 14 -21.00 -8.03 -7.02
N GLN A 15 -21.74 -8.99 -7.61
CA GLN A 15 -22.57 -9.91 -6.82
C GLN A 15 -21.73 -10.81 -5.95
N LEU A 16 -20.65 -11.35 -6.51
CA LEU A 16 -19.70 -12.17 -5.79
C LEU A 16 -19.03 -11.39 -4.67
N TYR A 17 -18.64 -10.13 -4.90
CA TYR A 17 -18.08 -9.27 -3.86
C TYR A 17 -19.02 -9.15 -2.65
N ASP A 18 -20.30 -8.84 -2.87
CA ASP A 18 -21.28 -8.76 -1.77
C ASP A 18 -21.52 -10.10 -1.08
N ALA A 19 -21.49 -11.22 -1.83
CA ALA A 19 -21.66 -12.57 -1.29
C ALA A 19 -20.45 -13.06 -0.49
N LEU A 20 -19.25 -12.54 -0.75
CA LEU A 20 -18.06 -12.81 0.05
C LEU A 20 -17.96 -11.91 1.28
N SER A 21 -18.79 -10.87 1.36
CA SER A 21 -18.80 -9.88 2.43
C SER A 21 -20.13 -9.88 3.20
N LEU A 22 -20.70 -11.07 3.48
CA LEU A 22 -22.07 -11.20 4.03
C LEU A 22 -22.23 -10.61 5.43
N ASP A 23 -21.16 -10.53 6.19
CA ASP A 23 -21.10 -10.04 7.57
C ASP A 23 -20.79 -8.53 7.68
N LYS A 24 -20.66 -7.82 6.55
CA LYS A 24 -20.34 -6.40 6.57
C LYS A 24 -21.52 -5.57 7.08
N SER A 25 -21.21 -4.54 7.87
CA SER A 25 -22.15 -3.50 8.28
C SER A 25 -22.37 -2.40 7.22
N LEU A 26 -21.65 -2.48 6.09
CA LEU A 26 -21.72 -1.51 5.00
C LEU A 26 -22.88 -1.78 4.04
N PRO A 27 -23.42 -0.74 3.36
CA PRO A 27 -24.47 -0.93 2.38
C PRO A 27 -24.05 -1.86 1.23
N ARG A 28 -25.04 -2.52 0.62
CA ARG A 28 -24.83 -3.35 -0.58
C ARG A 28 -24.44 -2.50 -1.80
N ARG A 29 -23.89 -3.16 -2.82
CA ARG A 29 -23.60 -2.52 -4.11
C ARG A 29 -24.85 -1.87 -4.71
N GLN A 30 -24.64 -0.87 -5.55
CA GLN A 30 -25.70 -0.25 -6.33
C GLN A 30 -25.24 -0.04 -7.77
N HIS A 31 -26.13 -0.32 -8.71
CA HIS A 31 -25.95 0.08 -10.10
C HIS A 31 -26.54 1.48 -10.28
N LEU A 32 -25.76 2.40 -10.83
CA LEU A 32 -26.18 3.73 -11.19
C LEU A 32 -26.25 3.80 -12.71
N ASP A 33 -27.39 4.20 -13.26
CA ASP A 33 -27.48 4.52 -14.68
C ASP A 33 -26.67 5.79 -15.00
N ARG A 34 -26.63 6.19 -16.28
CA ARG A 34 -25.88 7.38 -16.72
C ARG A 34 -26.31 8.65 -15.99
N ALA A 35 -27.61 8.87 -15.81
CA ALA A 35 -28.13 10.08 -15.19
C ALA A 35 -27.76 10.13 -13.70
N ALA A 36 -28.00 9.05 -12.98
CA ALA A 36 -27.63 8.91 -11.57
C ALA A 36 -26.11 9.00 -11.36
N THR A 37 -25.31 8.49 -12.31
CA THR A 37 -23.85 8.58 -12.26
C THR A 37 -23.37 10.02 -12.41
N LEU A 38 -23.88 10.78 -13.38
CA LEU A 38 -23.51 12.18 -13.58
C LEU A 38 -24.03 13.09 -12.47
N ALA A 39 -25.18 12.76 -11.87
CA ALA A 39 -25.69 13.45 -10.69
C ALA A 39 -24.76 13.23 -9.48
N ALA A 40 -24.24 12.02 -9.29
CA ALA A 40 -23.32 11.71 -8.19
C ALA A 40 -21.90 12.26 -8.41
N GLU A 41 -21.41 12.25 -9.64
CA GLU A 41 -20.07 12.71 -10.03
C GLU A 41 -20.12 13.58 -11.31
N PRO A 42 -20.46 14.88 -11.19
CA PRO A 42 -20.59 15.78 -12.34
C PRO A 42 -19.28 16.02 -13.12
N THR A 43 -18.14 15.69 -12.53
CA THR A 43 -16.80 15.86 -13.14
C THR A 43 -16.39 14.68 -14.04
N LEU A 44 -17.27 13.70 -14.23
CA LEU A 44 -17.04 12.60 -15.18
C LEU A 44 -17.25 13.07 -16.62
N GLU A 45 -16.44 12.54 -17.53
CA GLU A 45 -16.62 12.71 -18.97
C GLU A 45 -17.97 12.08 -19.40
N PRO A 46 -18.96 12.86 -19.87
CA PRO A 46 -20.27 12.32 -20.22
C PRO A 46 -20.26 11.46 -21.49
N ASP A 47 -19.26 11.66 -22.35
CA ASP A 47 -19.15 10.98 -23.63
C ASP A 47 -18.72 9.53 -23.45
N GLY A 48 -19.54 8.62 -23.97
CA GLY A 48 -19.31 7.17 -23.83
C GLY A 48 -19.60 6.58 -22.45
N LEU A 49 -20.00 7.40 -21.47
CA LEU A 49 -20.45 6.96 -20.16
C LEU A 49 -21.79 6.21 -20.28
N THR A 50 -21.84 4.99 -19.74
CA THR A 50 -23.04 4.14 -19.75
C THR A 50 -23.70 3.99 -18.39
N GLY A 51 -22.96 4.28 -17.32
CA GLY A 51 -23.37 4.10 -15.93
C GLY A 51 -22.17 3.78 -15.05
N ALA A 52 -22.43 3.45 -13.80
CA ALA A 52 -21.41 3.08 -12.82
C ALA A 52 -21.91 2.00 -11.86
N TRP A 53 -20.96 1.28 -11.27
CA TRP A 53 -21.20 0.46 -10.09
C TRP A 53 -20.64 1.18 -8.87
N ARG A 54 -21.49 1.40 -7.87
CA ARG A 54 -21.12 1.90 -6.56
C ARG A 54 -20.99 0.73 -5.59
N PHE A 55 -19.88 0.69 -4.87
CA PHE A 55 -19.66 -0.24 -3.76
C PHE A 55 -19.04 0.49 -2.59
N TYR A 56 -19.11 -0.14 -1.42
CA TYR A 56 -18.65 0.41 -0.17
C TYR A 56 -17.52 -0.45 0.36
N ASP A 57 -16.47 0.21 0.84
CA ASP A 57 -15.28 -0.39 1.43
C ASP A 57 -14.85 0.48 2.62
N ALA A 58 -13.98 -0.05 3.47
CA ALA A 58 -13.45 0.67 4.61
C ALA A 58 -12.16 1.42 4.25
N GLN A 59 -11.92 2.55 4.91
CA GLN A 59 -10.62 3.21 4.88
C GLN A 59 -10.09 3.40 6.29
N VAL A 60 -8.78 3.20 6.41
CA VAL A 60 -8.01 3.61 7.58
C VAL A 60 -7.29 4.88 7.17
N PRO A 61 -7.74 6.07 7.61
CA PRO A 61 -7.19 7.34 7.13
C PRO A 61 -5.73 7.55 7.54
N LEU A 62 -5.34 6.99 8.69
CA LEU A 62 -3.99 7.06 9.25
C LEU A 62 -3.46 5.64 9.45
N VAL A 63 -3.04 5.00 8.36
CA VAL A 63 -2.56 3.60 8.37
C VAL A 63 -1.33 3.42 9.27
N GLU A 64 -0.50 4.44 9.37
CA GLU A 64 0.67 4.49 10.26
C GLU A 64 0.25 4.44 11.74
N ARG A 65 -0.86 5.07 12.10
CA ARG A 65 -1.39 4.99 13.46
C ARG A 65 -1.84 3.58 13.79
N LEU A 66 -2.49 2.88 12.87
CA LEU A 66 -2.91 1.50 13.12
C LEU A 66 -1.74 0.61 13.59
N VAL A 67 -0.55 0.78 13.01
CA VAL A 67 0.65 0.05 13.46
C VAL A 67 1.08 0.49 14.85
N VAL A 68 1.11 1.80 15.12
CA VAL A 68 1.50 2.35 16.43
C VAL A 68 0.54 1.90 17.52
N GLU A 69 -0.78 1.95 17.29
CA GLU A 69 -1.78 1.52 18.30
C GLU A 69 -1.60 0.05 18.67
N ASN A 70 -1.26 -0.83 17.71
CA ASN A 70 -0.94 -2.23 18.03
C ASN A 70 0.32 -2.37 18.90
N LEU A 71 1.34 -1.53 18.67
CA LEU A 71 2.55 -1.54 19.48
C LEU A 71 2.29 -1.00 20.90
N VAL A 72 1.44 0.02 21.02
CA VAL A 72 1.02 0.58 22.31
C VAL A 72 0.24 -0.46 23.11
N ASP A 73 -0.79 -1.10 22.53
CA ASP A 73 -1.55 -2.16 23.22
C ASP A 73 -0.64 -3.33 23.64
N ALA A 74 0.31 -3.74 22.79
CA ALA A 74 1.29 -4.77 23.16
C ALA A 74 2.17 -4.34 24.36
N ALA A 75 2.62 -3.09 24.38
CA ALA A 75 3.41 -2.54 25.48
C ALA A 75 2.61 -2.44 26.79
N GLU A 76 1.34 -2.02 26.72
CA GLU A 76 0.40 -2.01 27.86
C GLU A 76 0.17 -3.41 28.44
N ARG A 77 0.27 -4.45 27.60
CA ARG A 77 0.21 -5.86 28.01
C ARG A 77 1.56 -6.43 28.46
N GLY A 78 2.61 -5.61 28.56
CA GLY A 78 3.92 -5.98 29.09
C GLY A 78 4.96 -6.39 28.04
N ALA A 79 4.71 -6.19 26.75
CA ALA A 79 5.74 -6.40 25.73
C ALA A 79 6.79 -5.29 25.78
N LEU A 80 8.07 -5.65 25.61
CA LEU A 80 9.13 -4.68 25.37
C LEU A 80 9.18 -4.34 23.88
N VAL A 81 8.88 -3.09 23.54
CA VAL A 81 8.91 -2.59 22.16
C VAL A 81 10.05 -1.59 22.01
N LEU A 82 10.92 -1.81 21.03
CA LEU A 82 12.08 -0.95 20.75
C LEU A 82 12.07 -0.50 19.29
N ASN A 83 12.04 0.81 19.07
CA ASN A 83 12.37 1.43 17.79
C ASN A 83 13.87 1.74 17.73
N HIS A 84 14.39 2.12 16.55
CA HIS A 84 15.82 2.41 16.36
C HIS A 84 16.77 1.26 16.79
N ALA A 85 16.23 0.04 16.86
CA ALA A 85 16.90 -1.18 17.25
C ALA A 85 17.01 -2.09 16.03
N ARG A 86 18.16 -2.08 15.36
CA ARG A 86 18.36 -2.82 14.12
C ARG A 86 18.97 -4.18 14.42
N VAL A 87 18.30 -5.27 14.01
CA VAL A 87 18.93 -6.59 13.96
C VAL A 87 20.07 -6.57 12.95
N ILE A 88 21.28 -6.88 13.41
CA ILE A 88 22.49 -6.91 12.57
C ILE A 88 23.03 -8.33 12.38
N ASP A 89 22.71 -9.26 13.29
CA ASP A 89 23.05 -10.68 13.17
C ASP A 89 22.13 -11.55 14.03
N PHE A 90 22.16 -12.86 13.85
CA PHE A 90 21.43 -13.84 14.65
C PHE A 90 22.35 -14.63 15.57
N LEU A 91 21.93 -14.83 16.82
CA LEU A 91 22.62 -15.72 17.74
C LEU A 91 22.23 -17.16 17.39
N ARG A 92 23.20 -18.05 17.20
CA ARG A 92 22.95 -19.42 16.76
C ARG A 92 23.84 -20.46 17.42
N GLU A 93 23.31 -21.67 17.54
CA GLU A 93 24.02 -22.88 17.94
C GLU A 93 23.61 -24.01 16.98
N GLY A 94 24.51 -24.42 16.09
CA GLY A 94 24.17 -25.27 14.96
C GLY A 94 23.08 -24.65 14.09
N ASP A 95 21.99 -25.38 13.87
CA ASP A 95 20.82 -24.93 13.11
C ASP A 95 19.77 -24.19 13.98
N ARG A 96 20.01 -24.04 15.29
CA ARG A 96 19.07 -23.40 16.21
C ARG A 96 19.35 -21.90 16.36
N ILE A 97 18.31 -21.08 16.21
CA ILE A 97 18.35 -19.65 16.55
C ILE A 97 18.08 -19.46 18.05
N LEU A 98 18.98 -18.76 18.72
CA LEU A 98 18.93 -18.44 20.15
C LEU A 98 18.51 -16.99 20.41
N GLY A 99 18.40 -16.17 19.37
CA GLY A 99 18.05 -14.76 19.45
C GLY A 99 18.73 -13.91 18.37
N ALA A 100 18.99 -12.65 18.68
CA ALA A 100 19.58 -11.70 17.75
C ALA A 100 20.59 -10.76 18.41
N ARG A 101 21.58 -10.33 17.62
CA ARG A 101 22.41 -9.17 17.93
C ARG A 101 21.77 -7.93 17.32
N VAL A 102 21.57 -6.92 18.15
CA VAL A 102 20.82 -5.72 17.81
C VAL A 102 21.71 -4.50 18.03
N ARG A 103 21.82 -3.65 17.01
CA ARG A 103 22.43 -2.32 17.10
C ARG A 103 21.37 -1.32 17.56
N ASP A 104 21.57 -0.75 18.72
CA ASP A 104 20.89 0.47 19.15
C ASP A 104 21.51 1.65 18.37
N THR A 105 20.74 2.23 17.44
CA THR A 105 21.24 3.33 16.59
C THR A 105 21.16 4.69 17.26
N VAL A 106 20.63 4.78 18.49
CA VAL A 106 20.60 6.02 19.27
C VAL A 106 21.80 6.07 20.20
N ALA A 107 22.05 4.98 20.93
CA ALA A 107 23.19 4.87 21.84
C ALA A 107 24.48 4.34 21.17
N GLU A 108 24.42 3.98 19.88
CA GLU A 108 25.53 3.46 19.09
C GLU A 108 26.24 2.24 19.70
N ARG A 109 25.46 1.34 20.30
CA ARG A 109 25.96 0.12 20.95
C ARG A 109 25.25 -1.14 20.45
N ASP A 110 25.95 -2.26 20.54
CA ASP A 110 25.38 -3.57 20.25
C ASP A 110 24.92 -4.26 21.54
N ILE A 111 23.75 -4.89 21.46
CA ILE A 111 23.17 -5.69 22.53
C ILE A 111 22.76 -7.06 21.99
N GLU A 112 22.86 -8.08 22.83
CA GLU A 112 22.40 -9.43 22.51
C GLU A 112 21.06 -9.69 23.19
N VAL A 113 20.06 -10.09 22.40
CA VAL A 113 18.73 -10.42 22.88
C VAL A 113 18.51 -11.91 22.66
N ARG A 114 18.35 -12.67 23.74
CA ARG A 114 18.03 -14.10 23.69
C ARG A 114 16.52 -14.31 23.70
N ALA A 115 16.05 -15.26 22.90
CA ALA A 115 14.63 -15.59 22.80
C ALA A 115 14.43 -17.08 22.55
N ARG A 116 13.30 -17.63 23.04
CA ARG A 116 12.90 -19.03 22.75
C ARG A 116 12.46 -19.21 21.30
N PHE A 117 11.85 -18.16 20.73
CA PHE A 117 11.38 -18.11 19.36
C PHE A 117 11.74 -16.75 18.76
N THR A 118 12.14 -16.76 17.49
CA THR A 118 12.46 -15.54 16.74
C THR A 118 11.59 -15.51 15.48
N VAL A 119 10.80 -14.46 15.32
CA VAL A 119 9.93 -14.26 14.15
C VAL A 119 10.49 -13.13 13.29
N VAL A 120 10.70 -13.40 12.01
CA VAL A 120 11.16 -12.38 11.05
C VAL A 120 9.96 -11.77 10.33
N ALA A 121 9.58 -10.56 10.74
CA ALA A 121 8.47 -9.80 10.17
C ALA A 121 8.96 -8.50 9.48
N THR A 122 10.10 -8.54 8.78
CA THR A 122 10.78 -7.35 8.23
C THR A 122 10.29 -6.93 6.83
N GLY A 123 9.11 -7.37 6.41
CA GLY A 123 8.47 -6.95 5.15
C GLY A 123 9.41 -7.00 3.93
N PRO A 124 9.58 -5.90 3.15
CA PRO A 124 10.41 -5.90 1.94
C PRO A 124 11.92 -6.08 2.23
N TRP A 125 12.34 -6.04 3.49
CA TRP A 125 13.72 -6.30 3.91
C TRP A 125 13.99 -7.76 4.27
N LEU A 126 13.00 -8.66 4.15
CA LEU A 126 13.11 -10.08 4.51
C LEU A 126 14.38 -10.72 3.95
N ASP A 127 14.57 -10.69 2.63
CA ASP A 127 15.71 -11.31 1.96
C ASP A 127 17.07 -10.83 2.51
N ARG A 128 17.16 -9.56 2.91
CA ARG A 128 18.39 -9.04 3.54
C ARG A 128 18.53 -9.45 4.99
N THR A 129 17.42 -9.46 5.71
CA THR A 129 17.40 -9.81 7.13
C THR A 129 17.90 -11.24 7.30
N ILE A 130 17.40 -12.17 6.48
CA ILE A 130 17.75 -13.60 6.59
C ILE A 130 18.94 -13.99 5.72
N ALA A 131 19.60 -13.05 5.02
CA ALA A 131 20.75 -13.37 4.17
C ALA A 131 21.87 -14.13 4.92
N PRO A 132 22.24 -13.78 6.17
CA PRO A 132 23.22 -14.54 6.95
C PRO A 132 22.79 -15.97 7.28
N LEU A 133 21.48 -16.26 7.22
CA LEU A 133 20.89 -17.56 7.53
C LEU A 133 20.77 -18.46 6.28
N ARG A 134 20.96 -17.92 5.08
CA ARG A 134 20.67 -18.63 3.83
C ARG A 134 21.91 -19.10 3.11
N LYS A 135 21.87 -20.34 2.63
CA LYS A 135 22.88 -20.92 1.72
C LYS A 135 22.66 -20.52 0.26
N ARG A 136 21.42 -20.19 -0.13
CA ARG A 136 21.04 -19.78 -1.50
C ARG A 136 20.74 -18.29 -1.54
N SER A 137 21.19 -17.63 -2.60
CA SER A 137 21.06 -16.18 -2.82
C SER A 137 19.82 -15.78 -3.61
N ASP A 138 19.00 -16.74 -4.08
CA ASP A 138 17.80 -16.44 -4.86
C ASP A 138 16.80 -15.62 -4.02
N PRO A 139 16.30 -14.48 -4.56
CA PRO A 139 15.30 -13.66 -3.88
C PRO A 139 14.02 -14.44 -3.58
N LEU A 140 13.49 -14.32 -2.36
CA LEU A 140 12.16 -14.84 -2.02
C LEU A 140 11.07 -13.83 -2.38
N LEU A 141 11.40 -12.53 -2.37
CA LEU A 141 10.44 -11.47 -2.58
C LEU A 141 10.59 -10.81 -3.95
N ARG A 142 9.48 -10.71 -4.68
CA ARG A 142 9.35 -9.81 -5.84
C ARG A 142 8.75 -8.48 -5.39
N LEU A 143 9.58 -7.46 -5.28
CA LEU A 143 9.17 -6.14 -4.81
C LEU A 143 8.47 -5.34 -5.91
N THR A 144 7.39 -4.64 -5.55
CA THR A 144 6.71 -3.69 -6.44
C THR A 144 6.65 -2.31 -5.79
N LYS A 145 6.78 -1.25 -6.59
CA LYS A 145 6.66 0.12 -6.10
C LYS A 145 5.27 0.69 -6.39
N GLY A 146 4.64 1.23 -5.35
CA GLY A 146 3.51 2.14 -5.45
C GLY A 146 3.95 3.58 -5.22
N VAL A 147 3.24 4.54 -5.82
CA VAL A 147 3.39 5.97 -5.53
C VAL A 147 1.99 6.57 -5.40
N HIS A 148 1.84 7.51 -4.46
CA HIS A 148 0.64 8.32 -4.29
C HIS A 148 0.97 9.77 -4.64
N ILE A 149 0.00 10.48 -5.21
CA ILE A 149 0.12 11.90 -5.58
C ILE A 149 -1.00 12.65 -4.88
N VAL A 150 -0.64 13.70 -4.15
CA VAL A 150 -1.62 14.59 -3.51
C VAL A 150 -2.00 15.69 -4.50
N THR A 151 -3.29 15.90 -4.68
CA THR A 151 -3.83 16.91 -5.61
C THR A 151 -5.02 17.62 -4.95
N ARG A 152 -5.51 18.70 -5.59
CA ARG A 152 -6.82 19.27 -5.21
C ARG A 152 -7.92 18.24 -5.42
N ARG A 153 -8.96 18.30 -4.59
CA ARG A 153 -10.11 17.39 -4.67
C ARG A 153 -10.68 17.36 -6.09
N ALA A 154 -10.68 16.18 -6.71
CA ALA A 154 -11.17 15.95 -8.08
C ALA A 154 -12.54 15.25 -8.14
N VAL A 155 -13.05 14.83 -6.98
CA VAL A 155 -14.19 13.93 -6.79
C VAL A 155 -15.13 14.47 -5.72
N GLN A 156 -16.43 14.28 -5.89
CA GLN A 156 -17.42 14.80 -4.95
C GLN A 156 -17.86 13.73 -3.96
N GLN A 157 -18.31 12.57 -4.43
CA GLN A 157 -18.82 11.47 -3.63
C GLN A 157 -17.95 10.20 -3.71
N ALA A 158 -17.19 10.04 -4.78
CA ALA A 158 -16.35 8.87 -5.00
C ALA A 158 -14.99 9.00 -4.29
N LEU A 159 -14.71 8.09 -3.37
CA LEU A 159 -13.43 8.05 -2.65
C LEU A 159 -12.30 7.41 -3.49
N LEU A 160 -12.67 6.50 -4.40
CA LEU A 160 -11.76 5.84 -5.33
C LEU A 160 -12.36 5.85 -6.75
N ARG A 161 -11.64 6.43 -7.71
CA ARG A 161 -11.95 6.32 -9.14
C ARG A 161 -10.91 5.45 -9.82
N ILE A 162 -11.34 4.29 -10.29
CA ILE A 162 -10.50 3.41 -11.10
C ILE A 162 -10.68 3.82 -12.56
N ALA A 163 -9.76 4.65 -13.06
CA ALA A 163 -9.66 4.92 -14.48
C ALA A 163 -8.74 3.87 -15.12
N MET A 164 -9.31 2.97 -15.92
CA MET A 164 -8.49 2.13 -16.79
C MET A 164 -8.01 3.00 -17.95
N ALA A 165 -6.73 3.36 -17.92
CA ALA A 165 -6.12 4.03 -19.05
C ALA A 165 -6.15 3.09 -20.25
N ARG A 166 -6.93 3.44 -21.28
CA ARG A 166 -6.80 2.84 -22.59
C ARG A 166 -5.42 3.25 -23.12
N ARG A 167 -4.54 2.30 -23.40
CA ARG A 167 -3.36 2.60 -24.21
C ARG A 167 -3.87 2.91 -25.60
N ASP A 168 -3.82 4.18 -25.99
CA ASP A 168 -3.73 4.52 -27.39
C ASP A 168 -2.29 4.29 -27.82
N ASP A 169 -2.08 3.36 -28.74
CA ASP A 169 -0.77 3.06 -29.33
C ASP A 169 -0.54 3.88 -30.61
N SER A 170 -1.30 4.96 -30.81
CA SER A 170 -1.08 5.92 -31.88
C SER A 170 0.18 6.74 -31.57
N ARG A 171 1.23 6.47 -32.34
CA ARG A 171 2.43 7.32 -32.45
C ARG A 171 2.08 8.66 -33.11
N ASP A 172 1.30 9.51 -32.45
CA ASP A 172 1.29 10.94 -32.75
C ASP A 172 0.62 11.69 -31.60
N ASP A 173 1.42 12.36 -30.76
CA ASP A 173 0.88 13.35 -29.81
C ASP A 173 2.01 14.25 -29.30
N ARG A 174 2.48 15.13 -30.18
CA ARG A 174 3.06 16.40 -29.73
C ARG A 174 1.90 17.33 -29.37
N HIS A 175 1.91 17.78 -28.11
CA HIS A 175 1.04 18.81 -27.54
C HIS A 175 -0.44 18.45 -27.28
N ARG A 176 -0.69 17.63 -26.25
CA ARG A 176 -1.88 17.80 -25.39
C ARG A 176 -1.59 17.37 -23.95
N LEU A 177 -1.32 18.36 -23.10
CA LEU A 177 -1.16 18.17 -21.66
C LEU A 177 -2.54 18.00 -21.02
N HIS A 178 -3.04 16.76 -20.97
CA HIS A 178 -4.12 16.39 -20.05
C HIS A 178 -3.57 15.63 -18.85
N ARG A 179 -3.98 16.08 -17.66
CA ARG A 179 -3.59 15.61 -16.34
C ARG A 179 -3.82 14.10 -16.22
N ARG A 180 -2.73 13.33 -16.22
CA ARG A 180 -2.72 11.88 -16.01
C ARG A 180 -2.37 11.59 -14.54
N SER A 181 -3.36 11.25 -13.72
CA SER A 181 -3.14 10.63 -12.40
C SER A 181 -3.39 9.13 -12.53
N GLY A 182 -2.32 8.35 -12.69
CA GLY A 182 -2.37 6.89 -12.69
C GLY A 182 -1.18 6.33 -11.94
N GLN A 183 -1.41 5.31 -11.12
CA GLN A 183 -0.37 4.65 -10.35
C GLN A 183 0.50 3.82 -11.29
N ARG A 184 1.72 4.27 -11.56
CA ARG A 184 2.69 3.55 -12.40
C ARG A 184 3.35 2.46 -11.57
N ARG A 185 3.06 1.19 -11.89
CA ARG A 185 3.87 0.06 -11.41
C ARG A 185 5.17 0.01 -12.20
N ARG A 186 6.30 0.14 -11.50
CA ARG A 186 7.64 -0.16 -12.03
C ARG A 186 8.25 -1.28 -11.19
N GLU A 187 8.78 -2.29 -11.86
CA GLU A 187 9.61 -3.31 -11.23
C GLU A 187 10.98 -2.71 -10.89
N ARG A 188 11.59 -3.14 -9.78
CA ARG A 188 12.93 -2.71 -9.39
C ARG A 188 13.88 -3.89 -9.54
N GLY A 189 14.88 -3.74 -10.41
CA GLY A 189 16.17 -4.43 -10.30
C GLY A 189 17.16 -3.51 -9.57
N GLY A 190 17.80 -3.98 -8.50
CA GLY A 190 18.95 -3.30 -7.89
C GLY A 190 18.68 -2.40 -6.67
N ARG A 191 19.70 -2.33 -5.81
CA ARG A 191 19.78 -1.92 -4.38
C ARG A 191 19.01 -0.62 -3.97
N PRO A 192 18.62 -0.47 -2.69
CA PRO A 192 18.01 0.76 -2.18
C PRO A 192 19.05 1.84 -1.91
N VAL A 193 18.58 3.08 -1.99
CA VAL A 193 19.33 4.30 -1.72
C VAL A 193 19.56 4.42 -0.21
N PRO A 194 20.77 4.77 0.26
CA PRO A 194 21.03 5.07 1.67
C PRO A 194 20.29 6.34 2.13
N PRO A 195 20.01 6.52 3.43
CA PRO A 195 19.27 7.68 3.93
C PRO A 195 20.09 8.96 3.74
N GLU A 196 19.57 9.91 2.97
CA GLU A 196 20.08 11.27 2.92
C GLU A 196 19.79 11.99 4.25
N ARG A 197 20.78 12.73 4.75
CA ARG A 197 20.67 13.59 5.93
C ARG A 197 19.67 14.71 5.65
N SER A 198 18.53 14.68 6.33
CA SER A 198 17.56 15.78 6.40
C SER A 198 18.23 17.01 7.03
N THR A 199 18.48 18.04 6.22
CA THR A 199 18.71 19.39 6.74
C THR A 199 17.34 20.03 6.95
N SER A 200 17.01 20.26 8.22
CA SER A 200 15.83 21.00 8.65
C SER A 200 15.96 22.47 8.25
N ARG A 201 15.07 22.94 7.37
CA ARG A 201 14.60 24.33 7.39
C ARG A 201 13.08 24.33 7.32
N LEU A 202 12.50 24.38 8.51
CA LEU A 202 11.11 24.81 8.72
C LEU A 202 11.03 26.27 8.30
N SER A 203 10.17 26.57 7.33
CA SER A 203 9.63 27.92 7.15
C SER A 203 8.15 27.85 7.46
N GLU A 204 7.79 28.50 8.57
CA GLU A 204 6.43 28.86 8.95
C GLU A 204 5.70 29.65 7.84
N ARG A 205 4.36 29.60 7.95
CA ARG A 205 3.29 30.44 7.38
C ARG A 205 2.37 29.64 6.46
N ALA A 206 1.05 29.74 6.49
CA ALA A 206 0.02 30.31 7.36
C ALA A 206 -1.27 30.12 6.53
N VAL A 207 -2.38 29.81 7.22
CA VAL A 207 -3.77 29.73 6.72
C VAL A 207 -4.14 28.54 5.82
#